data_AF-A0A022MK05-F1
#
_entry.id   AF-A0A022MK05-F1
#
_cell.length_a   1.000
_cell.length_b   1.000
_cell.length_c   1.000
_cell.angle_alpha   90.00
_cell.angle_beta   90.00
_cell.angle_gamma   90.00
#
_symmetry.space_group_name_H-M   'P 1'
#
loop_
_entity.id
_entity.type
_entity.pdbx_description
1 polymer ?
#
loop_
_entity_poly.entity_id
_entity_poly.type
_entity_poly.pdbx_seq_one_letter_code
_entity_poly.pdbx_strand_id
1 'polypeptide(L)'
;MDVYKLAEEVTAGLTGMEVPLRVAVMGCVVNGPGEAREADLGVASGNGKGQIFVKGEVIKTVPESKIVETLIEEAMKLAEQMEADGVASGEPATGTPTVTVS
;
A
#
# COMPACT_ATOMS: atom_id res chain seq x y z
N MET A 1 -6.22 18.20 -3.39
CA MET A 1 -6.13 16.72 -3.33
C MET A 1 -5.89 16.39 -1.87
N ASP A 2 -6.77 15.61 -1.25
CA ASP A 2 -6.68 15.27 0.18
C ASP A 2 -6.07 13.87 0.33
N VAL A 3 -4.78 13.81 0.65
CA VAL A 3 -4.07 12.56 0.95
C VAL A 3 -4.65 11.83 2.16
N TYR A 4 -5.17 12.59 3.12
CA TYR A 4 -5.81 12.03 4.32
C TYR A 4 -7.05 11.23 3.98
N LYS A 5 -7.91 11.74 3.07
CA LYS A 5 -9.09 10.98 2.62
C LYS A 5 -8.70 9.67 1.95
N LEU A 6 -7.70 9.73 1.07
CA LEU A 6 -7.20 8.53 0.40
C LEU A 6 -6.66 7.51 1.41
N ALA A 7 -5.91 7.97 2.41
CA ALA A 7 -5.41 7.13 3.47
C ALA A 7 -6.51 6.53 4.34
N GLU A 8 -7.57 7.29 4.66
CA GLU A 8 -8.74 6.76 5.39
C GLU A 8 -9.45 5.66 4.60
N GLU A 9 -9.70 5.88 3.30
CA GLU A 9 -10.36 4.87 2.45
C GLU A 9 -9.52 3.61 2.32
N VAL A 10 -8.21 3.76 2.14
CA VAL A 10 -7.26 2.64 2.10
C VAL A 10 -7.22 1.93 3.46
N THR A 11 -7.11 2.66 4.56
CA THR A 11 -7.09 2.09 5.92
C THR A 11 -8.38 1.32 6.20
N ALA A 12 -9.53 1.86 5.81
CA ALA A 12 -10.82 1.18 5.97
C ALA A 12 -10.91 -0.10 5.14
N GLY A 13 -10.39 -0.11 3.91
CA GLY A 13 -10.35 -1.30 3.06
C GLY A 13 -9.35 -2.37 3.53
N LEU A 14 -8.29 -1.95 4.22
CA LEU A 14 -7.30 -2.84 4.82
C LEU A 14 -7.66 -3.27 6.26
N THR A 15 -8.67 -2.64 6.87
CA THR A 15 -9.14 -2.97 8.21
C THR A 15 -9.71 -4.39 8.21
N GLY A 16 -9.10 -5.28 8.99
CA GLY A 16 -9.48 -6.70 9.08
C GLY A 16 -8.50 -7.67 8.43
N MET A 17 -7.45 -7.18 7.76
CA MET A 17 -6.33 -8.02 7.34
C MET A 17 -5.43 -8.35 8.53
N GLU A 18 -5.11 -9.62 8.71
CA GLU A 18 -4.15 -10.10 9.72
C GLU A 18 -2.75 -10.26 9.12
N VAL A 19 -2.39 -9.41 8.15
CA VAL A 19 -1.08 -9.42 7.49
C VAL A 19 -0.34 -8.11 7.77
N PRO A 20 0.92 -8.18 8.23
CA PRO A 20 1.74 -7.02 8.55
C PRO A 20 2.24 -6.31 7.29
N LEU A 21 1.33 -5.70 6.54
CA LEU A 21 1.66 -4.92 5.35
C LEU A 21 1.97 -3.47 5.71
N ARG A 22 3.08 -2.95 5.20
CA ARG A 22 3.38 -1.53 5.28
C ARG A 22 2.87 -0.83 4.04
N VAL A 23 1.93 0.09 4.22
CA VAL A 23 1.31 0.84 3.14
C VAL A 23 1.66 2.32 3.25
N ALA A 24 2.29 2.89 2.22
CA ALA A 24 2.65 4.30 2.18
C ALA A 24 1.74 5.10 1.24
N VAL A 25 1.12 6.17 1.74
CA VAL A 25 0.26 7.08 0.96
C VAL A 25 0.95 8.43 0.84
N MET A 26 1.35 8.78 -0.38
CA MET A 26 2.14 9.98 -0.67
C MET A 26 1.35 10.96 -1.52
N GLY A 27 1.39 12.25 -1.15
CA GLY A 27 0.72 13.33 -1.88
C GLY A 27 1.40 13.80 -3.15
N CYS A 28 2.62 13.33 -3.43
CA CYS A 28 3.36 13.67 -4.65
C CYS A 28 4.41 12.62 -4.98
N VAL A 29 4.67 12.39 -6.27
CA VAL A 29 5.57 11.37 -6.82
C VAL A 29 7.05 11.60 -6.44
N VAL A 30 7.41 12.82 -6.01
CA VAL A 30 8.81 13.29 -5.95
C VAL A 30 9.62 12.66 -4.81
N ASN A 31 8.98 12.14 -3.75
CA ASN A 31 9.66 11.53 -2.59
C ASN A 31 9.55 10.00 -2.52
N GLY A 32 8.91 9.37 -3.51
CA GLY A 32 8.52 7.96 -3.42
C GLY A 32 9.63 6.89 -3.30
N PRO A 33 10.81 6.99 -3.92
CA PRO A 33 11.71 5.83 -4.00
C PRO A 33 12.42 5.47 -2.69
N GLY A 34 12.53 6.40 -1.73
CA GLY A 34 13.11 6.13 -0.41
C GLY A 34 12.11 5.43 0.52
N GLU A 35 10.95 6.04 0.72
CA GLU A 35 9.89 5.54 1.59
C GLU A 35 9.20 4.28 1.02
N ALA A 36 9.07 4.16 -0.31
CA ALA A 36 8.47 2.98 -0.93
C ALA A 36 9.36 1.73 -0.89
N ARG A 37 10.67 1.85 -0.59
CA ARG A 37 11.54 0.69 -0.33
C ARG A 37 11.31 0.11 1.07
N GLU A 38 10.87 0.94 2.01
CA GLU A 38 10.55 0.51 3.37
C GLU A 38 9.12 -0.01 3.50
N ALA A 39 8.24 0.43 2.57
CA ALA A 39 6.88 -0.05 2.44
C ALA A 39 6.78 -1.25 1.48
N ASP A 40 5.90 -2.20 1.80
CA ASP A 40 5.58 -3.31 0.90
C ASP A 40 4.74 -2.81 -0.28
N LEU A 41 3.84 -1.86 -0.01
CA LEU A 41 2.91 -1.27 -0.95
C LEU A 41 2.88 0.24 -0.77
N GLY A 42 2.74 0.99 -1.86
CA GLY A 42 2.62 2.44 -1.79
C GLY A 42 1.79 3.02 -2.91
N VAL A 43 1.25 4.20 -2.67
CA VAL A 43 0.62 5.04 -3.69
C VAL A 43 1.20 6.44 -3.67
N ALA A 44 1.54 6.95 -4.84
CA ALA A 44 1.77 8.38 -5.04
C ALA A 44 0.66 8.96 -5.89
N SER A 45 -0.15 9.82 -5.29
CA SER A 45 -1.21 10.54 -5.98
C SER A 45 -0.70 11.90 -6.48
N GLY A 46 -1.02 12.28 -7.71
CA GLY A 46 -0.63 13.57 -8.25
C GLY A 46 -1.22 13.83 -9.64
N ASN A 47 -1.58 15.09 -9.93
CA ASN A 47 -2.21 15.49 -11.21
C ASN A 47 -3.44 14.64 -11.60
N GLY A 48 -4.29 14.25 -10.63
CA GLY A 48 -5.52 13.47 -10.88
C GLY A 48 -5.31 11.99 -11.20
N LYS A 49 -4.09 11.47 -11.00
CA LYS A 49 -3.72 10.05 -11.19
C LYS A 49 -2.90 9.57 -10.01
N GLY A 50 -2.95 8.27 -9.75
CA GLY A 50 -2.11 7.60 -8.76
C GLY A 50 -1.21 6.57 -9.41
N GLN A 51 0.03 6.53 -8.97
CA GLN A 51 0.97 5.46 -9.27
C GLN A 51 1.01 4.52 -8.08
N ILE A 52 0.87 3.23 -8.33
CA ILE A 52 0.99 2.19 -7.31
C ILE A 52 2.38 1.59 -7.41
N PHE A 53 3.01 1.46 -6.25
CA PHE A 53 4.35 0.98 -6.07
C PHE A 53 4.31 -0.27 -5.20
N VAL A 54 5.07 -1.30 -5.57
CA VAL A 54 5.28 -2.50 -4.76
C VAL A 54 6.77 -2.63 -4.55
N LYS A 55 7.21 -2.70 -3.29
CA LYS A 55 8.64 -2.80 -2.92
C LYS A 55 9.53 -1.75 -3.61
N GLY A 56 9.00 -0.54 -3.79
CA GLY A 56 9.71 0.59 -4.41
C GLY A 56 9.66 0.65 -5.93
N GLU A 57 8.94 -0.24 -6.61
CA GLU A 57 8.83 -0.27 -8.07
C GLU A 57 7.40 0.06 -8.55
N VAL A 58 7.27 0.92 -9.56
CA VAL A 58 5.95 1.28 -10.14
C VAL A 58 5.42 0.08 -10.90
N ILE A 59 4.34 -0.52 -10.40
CA ILE A 59 3.68 -1.63 -11.10
C ILE A 59 2.58 -1.15 -12.04
N LYS A 60 1.90 -0.05 -11.69
CA LYS A 60 0.70 0.40 -12.41
C LYS A 60 0.40 1.86 -12.14
N THR A 61 -0.19 2.53 -13.12
CA THR A 61 -0.73 3.90 -13.00
C THR A 61 -2.23 3.86 -13.26
N VAL A 62 -3.02 4.44 -12.37
CA VAL A 62 -4.49 4.46 -12.42
C VAL A 62 -5.02 5.88 -12.18
N PRO A 63 -6.24 6.22 -12.65
CA PRO A 63 -6.87 7.48 -12.27
C PRO A 63 -7.21 7.52 -10.78
N GLU A 64 -7.34 8.73 -10.20
CA GLU A 64 -7.62 8.93 -8.76
C GLU A 64 -8.75 8.04 -8.23
N SER A 65 -9.86 7.94 -8.97
CA SER A 65 -11.03 7.14 -8.60
C SER A 65 -10.77 5.62 -8.51
N LYS A 66 -9.70 5.12 -9.11
CA LYS A 66 -9.33 3.69 -9.11
C LYS A 66 -8.14 3.38 -8.20
N ILE A 67 -7.54 4.41 -7.58
CA ILE A 67 -6.39 4.22 -6.70
C ILE A 67 -6.75 3.31 -5.53
N VAL A 68 -7.81 3.65 -4.80
CA VAL A 68 -8.24 2.93 -3.60
C VAL A 68 -8.54 1.48 -3.94
N GLU A 69 -9.38 1.25 -4.95
CA GLU A 69 -9.76 -0.07 -5.44
C GLU A 69 -8.53 -0.91 -5.80
N THR A 70 -7.65 -0.37 -6.65
CA THR A 70 -6.46 -1.12 -7.10
C THR A 70 -5.49 -1.38 -5.96
N LEU A 71 -5.32 -0.43 -5.04
CA LEU A 71 -4.40 -0.61 -3.92
C LEU A 71 -4.88 -1.71 -2.96
N ILE A 72 -6.18 -1.76 -2.67
CA ILE A 72 -6.78 -2.82 -1.84
C ILE A 72 -6.64 -4.18 -2.53
N GLU A 73 -6.88 -4.27 -3.84
CA GLU A 73 -6.67 -5.50 -4.62
C GLU A 73 -5.22 -5.99 -4.53
N GLU A 74 -4.25 -5.08 -4.72
CA GLU A 74 -2.83 -5.44 -4.68
C GLU A 74 -2.37 -5.78 -3.25
N ALA A 75 -2.90 -5.11 -2.23
CA ALA A 75 -2.66 -5.46 -0.83
C ALA A 75 -3.17 -6.86 -0.49
N MET A 76 -4.39 -7.23 -0.92
CA MET A 76 -4.93 -8.58 -0.73
C MET A 76 -4.06 -9.63 -1.44
N LYS A 77 -3.66 -9.38 -2.69
CA LYS A 77 -2.74 -10.30 -3.39
C LYS A 77 -1.41 -10.44 -2.69
N LEU A 78 -0.84 -9.34 -2.19
CA LEU A 78 0.41 -9.38 -1.44
C LEU A 78 0.25 -10.16 -0.15
N ALA A 79 -0.87 -9.96 0.56
CA ALA A 79 -1.23 -10.70 1.76
C ALA A 79 -1.30 -12.21 1.48
N GLU A 80 -2.05 -12.62 0.46
CA GLU A 80 -2.15 -14.02 0.05
C GLU A 80 -0.78 -14.60 -0.36
N GLN A 81 0.04 -13.83 -1.08
CA GLN A 81 1.40 -14.25 -1.44
C GLN A 81 2.31 -14.39 -0.22
N MET A 82 2.23 -13.49 0.76
CA MET A 82 3.04 -13.56 1.99
C MET A 82 2.63 -14.75 2.86
N GLU A 83 1.34 -15.11 2.89
CA GLU A 83 0.86 -16.33 3.56
C GLU A 83 1.29 -17.60 2.80
N ALA A 84 1.26 -17.58 1.46
CA ALA A 84 1.63 -18.72 0.63
C ALA A 84 3.14 -18.99 0.56
N ASP A 85 3.98 -17.95 0.57
CA ASP A 85 5.45 -18.07 0.50
C ASP A 85 6.08 -18.46 1.85
N GLY A 86 5.28 -18.54 2.91
CA GLY A 86 5.58 -19.27 4.14
C GLY A 86 6.98 -19.06 4.70
N VAL A 87 7.21 -17.96 5.42
CA VAL A 87 8.34 -17.90 6.36
C VAL A 87 8.04 -18.83 7.53
N ALA A 88 8.37 -20.10 7.33
CA ALA A 88 8.83 -20.98 8.37
C ALA A 88 10.13 -20.38 8.94
N SER A 89 10.01 -19.50 9.94
CA SER A 89 10.92 -19.36 11.09
C SER A 89 10.51 -18.15 11.94
N GLY A 90 9.66 -18.42 12.95
CA GLY A 90 9.87 -17.86 14.28
C GLY A 90 9.39 -16.44 14.56
N GLU A 91 8.15 -16.10 14.23
CA GLU A 91 7.19 -15.33 15.06
C GLU A 91 5.92 -15.21 14.20
N PRO A 92 4.69 -15.48 14.68
CA PRO A 92 3.53 -14.99 13.98
C PRO A 92 3.64 -13.46 14.01
N ALA A 93 3.96 -12.85 12.87
CA ALA A 93 3.79 -11.42 12.73
C ALA A 93 2.28 -11.14 12.65
N THR A 94 1.61 -11.29 13.79
CA THR A 94 0.23 -10.87 14.03
C THR A 94 0.23 -9.35 13.97
N GLY A 95 0.34 -8.81 12.76
CA GLY A 95 0.40 -7.39 12.51
C GLY A 95 -0.77 -7.01 11.64
N THR A 96 -1.48 -5.98 12.06
CA THR A 96 -2.43 -5.31 11.18
C THR A 96 -1.65 -4.48 10.15
N PRO A 97 -2.20 -4.30 8.94
CA PRO A 97 -1.61 -3.41 7.97
C PRO A 97 -1.48 -2.01 8.55
N THR A 98 -0.30 -1.42 8.46
CA THR A 98 -0.03 -0.06 8.94
C THR A 98 0.03 0.88 7.75
N VAL A 99 -0.83 1.90 7.77
CA VAL A 99 -0.88 2.95 6.75
C VAL A 99 -0.15 4.18 7.26
N THR A 100 0.86 4.63 6.52
CA THR A 100 1.62 5.86 6.80
C THR A 100 1.31 6.89 5.73
N VAL A 101 1.15 8.15 6.12
CA VAL A 101 0.85 9.28 5.22
C VAL A 101 1.97 10.30 5.27
N SER A 102 2.49 10.69 4.10
CA SER A 102 3.61 11.64 3.93
C SER A 102 3.33 12.73 2.90
#